data_AF-A0A1G3QHX1-F1
#
_entry.id   AF-A0A1G3QHX1-F1
#
_cell.length_a   1.000
_cell.length_b   1.000
_cell.length_c   1.000
_cell.angle_alpha   90.00
_cell.angle_beta   90.00
_cell.angle_gamma   90.00
#
_symmetry.space_group_name_H-M   'P 1'
#
loop_
_entity.id
_entity.type
_entity.pdbx_description
1 polymer ?
#
loop_
_entity_poly.entity_id
_entity_poly.type
_entity_poly.pdbx_seq_one_letter_code
_entity_poly.pdbx_strand_id
1 'polypeptide(L)'
;MEMKKNIGASDRYVRVIFGLAFILNVFSLEPSRFGMFVLLLLGFSLLYSAYTQYCWIYDLLKISTYEKTPKKEEPAEPAPAH
;
A
#
# COMPACT_ATOMS: atom_id res chain seq x y z
N MET A 1 7.86 11.30 -13.54
CA MET A 1 7.86 11.65 -12.11
C MET A 1 8.14 10.36 -11.35
N GLU A 2 9.30 10.24 -10.71
CA GLU A 2 9.55 9.11 -9.81
C GLU A 2 8.60 9.25 -8.61
N MET A 3 7.56 8.42 -8.58
CA MET A 3 6.60 8.42 -7.49
C MET A 3 7.31 7.83 -6.27
N LYS A 4 7.48 8.63 -5.22
CA LYS A 4 8.04 8.16 -3.95
C LYS A 4 7.19 7.01 -3.43
N LYS A 5 7.79 5.84 -3.22
CA LYS A 5 7.07 4.67 -2.68
C LYS A 5 7.24 4.64 -1.17
N ASN A 6 6.14 4.73 -0.43
CA ASN A 6 6.13 4.69 1.04
C ASN A 6 5.26 3.55 1.61
N ILE A 7 4.51 2.85 0.75
CA ILE A 7 3.71 1.68 1.11
C ILE A 7 4.49 0.40 0.80
N GLY A 8 4.67 -0.46 1.81
CA GLY A 8 5.25 -1.80 1.67
C GLY A 8 4.26 -2.84 1.16
N ALA A 9 4.73 -4.07 0.92
CA ALA A 9 3.90 -5.15 0.36
C ALA A 9 2.71 -5.52 1.28
N SER A 10 2.92 -5.58 2.59
CA SER A 10 1.89 -5.91 3.58
C SER A 10 0.77 -4.86 3.63
N ASP A 11 1.14 -3.57 3.71
CA ASP A 11 0.18 -2.47 3.74
C ASP A 11 -0.59 -2.38 2.41
N ARG A 12 0.09 -2.62 1.27
CA ARG A 12 -0.56 -2.72 -0.04
C ARG A 12 -1.63 -3.82 -0.07
N TYR A 13 -1.34 -5.00 0.45
CA TYR A 13 -2.28 -6.12 0.48
C TYR A 13 -3.52 -5.78 1.32
N VAL A 14 -3.31 -5.22 2.51
CA VAL A 14 -4.40 -4.77 3.39
C VAL A 14 -5.27 -3.72 2.69
N ARG A 15 -4.67 -2.71 2.04
CA ARG A 15 -5.41 -1.68 1.30
C ARG A 15 -6.21 -2.24 0.13
N VAL A 16 -5.71 -3.28 -0.54
CA VAL A 16 -6.47 -3.95 -1.61
C VAL A 16 -7.69 -4.67 -1.04
N ILE A 17 -7.53 -5.42 0.06
CA ILE A 17 -8.64 -6.11 0.72
C ILE A 17 -9.71 -5.11 1.17
N PHE A 18 -9.32 -4.06 1.89
CA PHE A 18 -10.27 -3.04 2.34
C PHE A 18 -10.91 -2.29 1.17
N GLY A 19 -10.13 -1.90 0.15
CA GLY A 19 -10.66 -1.23 -1.03
C GLY A 19 -11.71 -2.06 -1.75
N LEU A 20 -11.46 -3.35 -1.94
CA LEU A 20 -12.44 -4.29 -2.50
C LEU A 20 -13.64 -4.49 -1.57
N ALA A 21 -13.42 -4.60 -0.26
CA ALA A 21 -14.50 -4.74 0.71
C ALA A 21 -15.46 -3.53 0.65
N PHE A 22 -14.95 -2.30 0.61
CA PHE A 22 -15.78 -1.10 0.46
C PHE A 22 -16.59 -1.12 -0.86
N ILE A 23 -15.98 -1.51 -1.98
CA ILE A 23 -16.69 -1.57 -3.27
C ILE A 23 -17.79 -2.64 -3.25
N LEU A 24 -17.49 -3.84 -2.75
CA LEU A 24 -18.46 -4.94 -2.70
C LEU A 24 -19.61 -4.67 -1.71
N ASN A 25 -19.33 -3.94 -0.63
CA ASN A 25 -20.36 -3.54 0.34
C ASN A 25 -21.42 -2.61 -0.25
N VAL A 26 -21.17 -1.93 -1.37
CA VAL A 26 -22.19 -1.16 -2.09
C VAL A 26 -23.37 -2.05 -2.50
N PHE A 27 -23.11 -3.30 -2.89
CA PHE A 27 -24.16 -4.24 -3.27
C PHE A 27 -24.88 -4.86 -2.07
N SER A 28 -24.21 -4.97 -0.91
CA SER A 28 -24.77 -5.63 0.27
C SER A 28 -25.54 -4.69 1.19
N LEU A 29 -25.12 -3.44 1.33
CA LEU A 29 -25.77 -2.47 2.21
C LEU A 29 -26.87 -1.66 1.51
N GLU A 30 -26.95 -1.75 0.18
CA GLU A 30 -27.83 -0.93 -0.67
C GLU A 30 -27.93 0.53 -0.17
N PRO A 31 -26.78 1.21 0.00
CA PRO A 31 -26.76 2.53 0.61
C PRO A 31 -27.49 3.54 -0.27
N SER A 32 -27.95 4.62 0.35
CA SER A 32 -28.47 5.78 -0.40
C SER A 32 -27.46 6.27 -1.44
N ARG A 33 -27.92 6.98 -2.48
CA ARG A 33 -27.02 7.50 -3.55
C ARG A 33 -25.77 8.19 -3.00
N PHE A 34 -25.92 8.98 -1.95
CA PHE A 34 -24.79 9.63 -1.28
C PHE A 34 -23.83 8.61 -0.65
N GLY A 35 -24.34 7.64 0.11
CA GLY A 35 -23.52 6.58 0.71
C GLY A 35 -22.78 5.75 -0.33
N MET A 36 -23.43 5.42 -1.45
CA MET A 36 -22.79 4.74 -2.59
C MET A 36 -21.59 5.54 -3.12
N PHE A 37 -21.76 6.84 -3.38
CA PHE A 37 -20.66 7.69 -3.85
C PHE A 37 -19.49 7.72 -2.87
N VAL A 38 -19.77 7.83 -1.56
CA VAL A 38 -18.74 7.84 -0.51
C VAL A 38 -17.99 6.51 -0.45
N LEU A 39 -18.70 5.38 -0.45
CA LEU A 39 -18.11 4.04 -0.42
C LEU A 39 -17.22 3.78 -1.65
N LEU A 40 -17.69 4.17 -2.83
CA LEU A 40 -16.90 4.04 -4.06
C LEU A 40 -15.66 4.93 -4.04
N LEU A 41 -15.78 6.20 -3.64
CA LEU A 41 -14.63 7.11 -3.55
C LEU A 41 -13.56 6.60 -2.57
N LEU A 42 -13.98 6.08 -1.41
CA LEU A 42 -13.11 5.47 -0.42
C LEU A 42 -12.43 4.21 -0.97
N GLY A 43 -13.21 3.30 -1.55
CA GLY A 43 -12.70 2.06 -2.15
C GLY A 43 -11.68 2.34 -3.25
N PHE A 44 -12.02 3.22 -4.20
CA PHE A 44 -11.11 3.61 -5.28
C PHE A 44 -9.87 4.34 -4.77
N SER A 45 -9.97 5.23 -3.79
CA SER A 45 -8.81 5.90 -3.21
C SER A 45 -7.83 4.92 -2.56
N LEU A 46 -8.36 3.91 -1.84
CA LEU A 46 -7.54 2.85 -1.25
C LEU A 46 -6.82 2.03 -2.33
N LEU A 47 -7.54 1.60 -3.36
CA LEU A 47 -6.96 0.84 -4.48
C LEU A 47 -5.94 1.66 -5.26
N TYR A 48 -6.21 2.94 -5.51
CA TYR A 48 -5.29 3.85 -6.19
C TYR A 48 -4.00 4.06 -5.38
N SER A 49 -4.12 4.24 -4.06
CA SER A 49 -2.94 4.35 -3.19
C SER A 49 -2.13 3.04 -3.16
N ALA A 50 -2.80 1.89 -3.19
CA ALA A 50 -2.14 0.58 -3.27
C ALA A 50 -1.47 0.34 -4.64
N TYR A 51 -2.05 0.82 -5.74
CA TYR A 51 -1.49 0.73 -7.09
C TYR A 51 -0.25 1.60 -7.25
N THR A 52 -0.33 2.86 -6.82
CA THR A 52 0.80 3.81 -6.87
C THR A 52 1.87 3.53 -5.83
N GLN A 53 1.58 2.67 -4.84
CA GLN A 53 2.42 2.42 -3.67
C GLN A 53 2.77 3.69 -2.90
N TYR A 54 1.91 4.70 -3.00
CA TYR A 54 2.08 6.01 -2.40
C TYR A 54 0.83 6.41 -1.60
N CYS A 55 1.05 6.82 -0.35
CA CYS A 55 0.06 7.48 0.48
C CYS A 55 0.57 8.87 0.86
N TRP A 56 -0.11 9.92 0.41
CA TRP A 56 0.25 11.30 0.76
C TRP A 56 0.27 11.55 2.28
N ILE A 57 -0.65 10.94 3.03
CA ILE A 57 -0.69 11.05 4.50
C ILE A 57 0.61 10.51 5.12
N TYR A 58 1.14 9.40 4.61
CA TYR A 58 2.39 8.83 5.10
C TYR A 58 3.59 9.71 4.72
N ASP A 59 3.53 10.38 3.57
CA ASP A 59 4.57 11.33 3.17
C ASP A 59 4.61 12.56 4.10
N LEU A 60 3.43 13.10 4.45
CA LEU A 60 3.29 14.20 5.39
C LEU A 60 3.81 13.83 6.79
N LEU A 61 3.53 12.60 7.22
CA LEU A 61 3.98 12.05 8.52
C LEU A 61 5.41 11.48 8.47
N LYS A 62 6.07 11.48 7.30
CA LYS A 62 7.38 10.84 7.05
C LYS A 62 7.44 9.35 7.47
N ILE A 63 6.33 8.63 7.36
CA ILE A 63 6.24 7.20 7.65
C ILE A 63 6.46 6.40 6.36
N SER A 64 7.21 5.31 6.45
CA SER A 64 7.44 4.38 5.36
C SER A 64 7.30 2.95 5.88
N THR A 65 6.32 2.21 5.36
CA THR A 65 6.21 0.75 5.55
C THR A 65 6.95 -0.01 4.45
N TYR A 66 7.58 0.72 3.50
CA TYR A 66 8.42 0.09 2.50
C TYR A 66 9.66 -0.51 3.16
N GLU A 67 9.64 -1.83 3.37
CA GLU A 67 10.82 -2.59 3.75
C GLU A 67 11.82 -2.48 2.60
N LYS A 68 12.86 -1.66 2.80
CA LYS A 68 14.07 -1.80 2.00
C LYS A 68 14.67 -3.12 2.45
N THR A 69 14.60 -4.14 1.60
CA THR A 69 15.33 -5.39 1.85
C THR A 69 16.75 -4.99 2.25
N PRO A 70 17.23 -5.32 3.47
CA PRO A 70 18.63 -5.13 3.77
C PRO A 70 19.37 -5.92 2.70
N LYS A 71 20.24 -5.24 1.95
CA LYS A 71 21.21 -5.90 1.07
C LYS A 71 21.83 -6.98 1.95
N LYS A 72 21.64 -8.26 1.61
CA LYS A 72 22.43 -9.31 2.25
C LYS A 72 23.88 -8.92 1.98
N GLU A 73 24.60 -8.52 3.02
CA GLU A 73 26.04 -8.43 2.96
C GLU A 73 26.50 -9.85 2.60
N GLU A 74 27.03 -9.95 1.38
CA GLU A 74 27.68 -11.15 0.88
C GLU A 74 28.73 -11.55 1.93
N PRO A 75 28.70 -12.78 2.49
CA PRO A 75 29.68 -13.19 3.47
C PRO A 75 31.06 -13.04 2.84
N ALA A 76 31.92 -12.23 3.45
CA ALA A 76 33.28 -12.02 3.02
C ALA A 76 33.96 -13.38 2.76
N GLU A 77 34.38 -13.59 1.52
CA GLU A 77 35.18 -14.73 1.10
C GLU A 77 36.35 -14.91 2.08
N PRO A 78 36.52 -16.08 2.73
CA PRO A 78 37.65 -16.28 3.64
C PRO A 78 38.94 -16.23 2.82
N ALA A 79 39.81 -15.28 3.16
CA ALA A 79 41.14 -15.11 2.59
C ALA A 79 41.94 -16.43 2.59
N PRO A 80 42.77 -16.70 1.56
CA PRO A 80 43.50 -17.95 1.45
C PRO A 80 44.45 -18.13 2.63
N ALA A 81 44.37 -19.28 3.29
CA ALA A 81 45.34 -19.69 4.29
C ALA A 81 46.69 -19.97 3.60
N HIS A 82 47.73 -19.28 4.05
CA HIS A 82 49.13 -19.58 3.75
C HIS A 82 49.65 -20.72 4.63
#